data_AF-A0A1Q5THF9-F1
#
_entry.id   AF-A0A1Q5THF9-F1
#
_cell.length_a   1.000
_cell.length_b   1.000
_cell.length_c   1.000
_cell.angle_alpha   90.00
_cell.angle_beta   90.00
_cell.angle_gamma   90.00
#
_symmetry.space_group_name_H-M   'P 1'
#
loop_
_entity.id
_entity.type
_entity.pdbx_description
1 polymer ?
#
loop_
_entity_poly.entity_id
_entity_poly.type
_entity_poly.pdbx_seq_one_letter_code
_entity_poly.pdbx_strand_id
1 'polypeptide(L)'
;MSSRTQETIALLDEVQPDAFGGNEVERLQVRAAARRLHVRVETPYERAWGFCFEHPVVFVVLQMCIDVGIWKAWTDVGGGEKSIYELVELTTPTVDTNLLRMSSKSAVAVGGGLTEGIGRLFRLLAAFNVVEERAEGKFKPTPFSYAIGDDSTKVRASLQAATYQYIAAGHNLPTYLAKTSHKEPTDINVNNYSEADKDGLDFFGRLQKSSAYFEAFTGHMEAWTAWKTPLTEVYDTTTLLEGAKLE
;
A
#
# COMPACT_ATOMS: atom_id res chain seq x y z
N MET A 1 33.28 8.20 4.07
CA MET A 1 32.32 8.73 3.08
C MET A 1 32.78 10.12 2.67
N SER A 2 32.65 10.52 1.40
CA SER A 2 32.99 11.88 0.96
C SER A 2 32.09 12.89 1.69
N SER A 3 32.61 14.08 2.03
CA SER A 3 31.82 15.16 2.66
C SER A 3 30.54 15.45 1.88
N ARG A 4 30.63 15.45 0.54
CA ARG A 4 29.50 15.65 -0.36
C ARG A 4 28.41 14.59 -0.23
N THR A 5 28.79 13.33 0.01
CA THR A 5 27.81 12.24 0.20
C THR A 5 27.01 12.46 1.48
N GLN A 6 27.68 12.85 2.57
CA GLN A 6 27.02 13.10 3.86
C GLN A 6 26.13 14.34 3.81
N GLU A 7 26.59 15.42 3.17
CA GLU A 7 25.79 16.63 2.94
C GLU A 7 24.54 16.34 2.12
N THR A 8 24.66 15.51 1.06
CA THR A 8 23.51 15.13 0.23
C THR A 8 22.49 14.31 1.00
N ILE A 9 22.95 13.35 1.82
CA ILE A 9 22.06 12.53 2.66
C ILE A 9 21.32 13.40 3.67
N ALA A 10 22.04 14.28 4.38
CA ALA A 10 21.43 15.19 5.35
C ALA A 10 20.35 16.08 4.73
N LEU A 11 20.61 16.65 3.55
CA LEU A 11 19.63 17.46 2.82
C LEU A 11 18.38 16.66 2.42
N LEU A 12 18.52 15.38 2.08
CA LEU A 12 17.38 14.53 1.73
C LEU A 12 16.56 14.16 2.97
N ASP A 13 17.22 13.85 4.09
CA ASP A 13 16.55 13.47 5.34
C ASP A 13 15.76 14.65 5.96
N GLU A 14 16.21 15.90 5.74
CA GLU A 14 15.50 17.12 6.16
C GLU A 14 14.18 17.37 5.41
N VAL A 15 13.95 16.74 4.26
CA VAL A 15 12.74 16.93 3.46
C VAL A 15 11.57 16.18 4.08
N GLN A 16 10.77 16.87 4.89
CA GLN A 16 9.58 16.33 5.55
C GLN A 16 8.30 17.06 5.10
N PRO A 17 7.10 16.43 5.18
CA PRO A 17 5.85 17.07 4.78
C PRO A 17 5.59 18.43 5.45
N ASP A 18 6.00 18.59 6.71
CA ASP A 18 5.79 19.81 7.50
C ASP A 18 6.65 20.99 7.01
N ALA A 19 7.72 20.72 6.24
CA ALA A 19 8.60 21.76 5.70
C ALA A 19 7.89 22.71 4.71
N PHE A 20 6.71 22.33 4.20
CA PHE A 20 5.94 23.10 3.22
C PHE A 20 4.80 23.91 3.85
N GLY A 21 4.71 24.00 5.17
CA GLY A 21 3.74 24.87 5.86
C GLY A 21 2.28 24.59 5.52
N GLY A 22 1.94 23.34 5.17
CA GLY A 22 0.60 22.94 4.73
C GLY A 22 0.27 23.24 3.26
N ASN A 23 1.22 23.75 2.46
CA ASN A 23 1.02 23.93 1.02
C ASN A 23 1.09 22.58 0.28
N GLU A 24 -0.07 21.99 0.03
CA GLU A 24 -0.20 20.70 -0.62
C GLU A 24 0.36 20.70 -2.06
N VAL A 25 0.23 21.81 -2.80
CA VAL A 25 0.75 21.91 -4.18
C VAL A 25 2.27 21.82 -4.19
N GLU A 26 2.95 22.56 -3.31
CA GLU A 26 4.41 22.50 -3.18
C GLU A 26 4.88 21.12 -2.73
N ARG A 27 4.22 20.54 -1.72
CA ARG A 27 4.51 19.18 -1.26
C ARG A 27 4.40 18.16 -2.41
N LEU A 28 3.35 18.25 -3.24
CA LEU A 28 3.15 17.35 -4.39
C LEU A 28 4.20 17.55 -5.47
N GLN A 29 4.63 18.78 -5.73
CA GLN A 29 5.72 19.08 -6.67
C GLN A 29 7.05 18.49 -6.20
N VAL A 30 7.38 18.64 -4.91
CA VAL A 30 8.59 18.05 -4.32
C VAL A 30 8.50 16.52 -4.32
N ARG A 31 7.35 15.93 -3.98
CA ARG A 31 7.12 14.48 -4.08
C ARG A 31 7.37 13.96 -5.49
N ALA A 32 6.89 14.67 -6.51
CA ALA A 32 7.12 14.31 -7.90
C ALA A 32 8.60 14.43 -8.29
N ALA A 33 9.31 15.45 -7.81
CA ALA A 33 10.74 15.61 -8.03
C ALA A 33 11.58 14.52 -7.34
N ALA A 34 11.26 14.18 -6.09
CA ALA A 34 11.90 13.11 -5.34
C ALA A 34 11.72 11.75 -6.03
N ARG A 35 10.52 11.45 -6.55
CA ARG A 35 10.29 10.23 -7.34
C ARG A 35 11.16 10.18 -8.60
N ARG A 36 11.31 11.29 -9.32
CA ARG A 36 12.21 11.36 -10.49
C ARG A 36 13.68 11.21 -10.11
N LEU A 37 14.09 11.77 -8.96
CA LEU A 37 15.44 11.63 -8.44
C LEU A 37 15.76 10.18 -8.11
N HIS A 38 14.90 9.52 -7.32
CA HIS A 38 15.06 8.11 -6.93
C HIS A 38 15.26 7.21 -8.15
N VAL A 39 14.34 7.31 -9.11
CA VAL A 39 14.37 6.54 -10.35
C VAL A 39 15.61 6.82 -11.23
N ARG A 40 16.26 7.98 -11.07
CA ARG A 40 17.47 8.36 -11.81
C ARG A 40 18.75 7.85 -11.16
N VAL A 41 18.76 7.64 -9.85
CA VAL A 41 19.95 7.14 -9.11
C VAL A 41 20.02 5.61 -9.11
N GLU A 42 18.90 4.93 -9.31
CA GLU A 42 18.85 3.47 -9.46
C GLU A 42 19.58 2.99 -10.72
N THR A 43 20.27 1.87 -10.57
CA THR A 43 20.73 1.05 -11.70
C THR A 43 19.55 0.37 -12.39
N PRO A 44 19.70 -0.06 -13.66
CA PRO A 44 18.65 -0.80 -14.35
C PRO A 44 18.21 -2.08 -13.62
N TYR A 45 19.13 -2.76 -12.92
CA TYR A 45 18.82 -3.98 -12.18
C TYR A 45 18.04 -3.70 -10.90
N GLU A 46 18.44 -2.69 -10.11
CA GLU A 46 17.70 -2.26 -8.93
C GLU A 46 16.27 -1.86 -9.29
N ARG A 47 16.09 -1.15 -10.40
CA ARG A 47 14.76 -0.79 -10.89
C ARG A 47 13.91 -2.00 -11.27
N ALA A 48 14.50 -2.99 -11.95
CA ALA A 48 13.79 -4.22 -12.31
C ALA A 48 13.38 -5.01 -11.05
N TRP A 49 14.28 -5.08 -10.07
CA TRP A 49 14.07 -5.70 -8.77
C TRP A 49 12.92 -5.03 -7.99
N GLY A 50 12.85 -3.70 -8.04
CA GLY A 50 11.75 -2.91 -7.48
C GLY A 50 10.38 -3.37 -7.99
N PHE A 51 10.24 -3.59 -9.30
CA PHE A 51 8.98 -4.02 -9.91
C PHE A 51 8.63 -5.48 -9.65
N CYS A 52 9.59 -6.40 -9.78
CA CYS A 52 9.30 -7.84 -9.75
C CYS A 52 9.31 -8.44 -8.34
N PHE A 53 9.96 -7.77 -7.38
CA PHE A 53 10.15 -8.33 -6.05
C PHE A 53 9.73 -7.40 -4.93
N GLU A 54 10.34 -6.21 -4.82
CA GLU A 54 10.19 -5.37 -3.62
C GLU A 54 8.74 -4.95 -3.37
N HIS A 55 8.12 -4.25 -4.32
CA HIS A 55 6.75 -3.74 -4.15
C HIS A 55 5.73 -4.88 -4.01
N PRO A 56 5.76 -5.95 -4.83
CA PRO A 56 4.87 -7.09 -4.64
C PRO A 56 4.99 -7.74 -3.26
N VAL A 57 6.22 -7.97 -2.77
CA VAL A 57 6.42 -8.63 -1.47
C VAL A 57 5.97 -7.72 -0.32
N VAL A 58 6.31 -6.43 -0.35
CA VAL A 58 5.84 -5.46 0.66
C VAL A 58 4.32 -5.42 0.70
N PHE A 59 3.67 -5.41 -0.47
CA PHE A 59 2.22 -5.40 -0.57
C PHE A 59 1.59 -6.67 0.04
N VAL A 60 2.13 -7.85 -0.25
CA VAL A 60 1.65 -9.11 0.34
C VAL A 60 1.75 -9.08 1.87
N VAL A 61 2.85 -8.54 2.40
CA VAL A 61 3.02 -8.42 3.86
C VAL A 61 2.03 -7.42 4.46
N LEU A 62 1.80 -6.27 3.80
CA LEU A 62 0.79 -5.29 4.22
C LEU A 62 -0.61 -5.92 4.29
N GLN A 63 -1.01 -6.64 3.24
CA GLN A 63 -2.31 -7.29 3.17
C GLN A 63 -2.45 -8.39 4.23
N MET A 64 -1.41 -9.22 4.42
CA MET A 64 -1.40 -10.22 5.49
C MET A 64 -1.58 -9.57 6.87
N CYS A 65 -0.87 -8.46 7.13
CA CYS A 65 -1.03 -7.70 8.38
C CYS A 65 -2.44 -7.12 8.53
N ILE A 66 -3.10 -6.71 7.44
CA ILE A 66 -4.52 -6.30 7.45
C ILE A 66 -5.41 -7.48 7.81
N ASP A 67 -5.20 -8.64 7.20
CA ASP A 67 -6.05 -9.83 7.38
C ASP A 67 -5.98 -10.38 8.81
N VAL A 68 -4.85 -10.23 9.49
CA VAL A 68 -4.67 -10.61 10.90
C VAL A 68 -5.02 -9.47 11.87
N GLY A 69 -5.54 -8.35 11.38
CA GLY A 69 -6.07 -7.25 12.18
C GLY A 69 -5.04 -6.38 12.92
N ILE A 70 -3.74 -6.57 12.70
CA ILE A 70 -2.70 -5.96 13.54
C ILE A 70 -2.71 -4.43 13.50
N TRP A 71 -2.96 -3.82 12.33
CA TRP A 71 -2.92 -2.37 12.17
C TRP A 71 -4.01 -1.68 12.99
N LYS A 72 -5.21 -2.24 12.97
CA LYS A 72 -6.35 -1.75 13.74
C LYS A 72 -6.10 -1.95 15.22
N ALA A 73 -5.79 -3.18 15.64
CA ALA A 73 -5.54 -3.49 17.04
C ALA A 73 -4.40 -2.66 17.64
N TRP A 74 -3.31 -2.45 16.90
CA TRP A 74 -2.19 -1.63 17.35
C TRP A 74 -2.58 -0.15 17.46
N THR A 75 -3.38 0.37 16.54
CA THR A 75 -3.88 1.76 16.60
C THR A 75 -4.88 1.96 17.75
N ASP A 76 -5.78 1.00 17.97
CA ASP A 76 -6.80 1.05 19.02
C ASP A 76 -6.19 1.07 20.44
N VAL A 77 -5.04 0.44 20.65
CA VAL A 77 -4.27 0.52 21.92
C VAL A 77 -3.38 1.77 22.03
N GLY A 78 -3.56 2.75 21.13
CA GLY A 78 -2.81 4.01 21.10
C GLY A 78 -1.49 3.94 20.31
N GLY A 79 -1.18 2.82 19.67
CA GLY A 79 0.08 2.61 18.95
C GLY A 79 1.27 2.43 19.88
N GLY A 80 2.34 3.19 19.62
CA GLY A 80 3.58 3.17 20.40
C GLY A 80 4.54 2.03 20.05
N GLU A 81 5.74 2.10 20.62
CA GLU A 81 6.76 1.06 20.43
C GLU A 81 6.28 -0.27 21.04
N LYS A 82 6.37 -1.34 20.27
CA LYS A 82 6.06 -2.71 20.71
C LYS A 82 7.10 -3.69 20.21
N SER A 83 7.40 -4.68 21.01
CA SER A 83 8.15 -5.85 20.58
C SER A 83 7.31 -6.69 19.63
N ILE A 84 7.97 -7.51 18.82
CA ILE A 84 7.27 -8.45 17.93
C ILE A 84 6.35 -9.42 18.67
N TYR A 85 6.65 -9.76 19.93
CA TYR A 85 5.83 -10.67 20.74
C TYR A 85 4.52 -10.01 21.13
N GLU A 86 4.59 -8.76 21.60
CA GLU A 86 3.41 -7.95 21.89
C GLU A 86 2.58 -7.69 20.61
N LEU A 87 3.23 -7.58 19.45
CA LEU A 87 2.55 -7.44 18.17
C LEU A 87 1.81 -8.72 17.74
N VAL A 88 2.38 -9.91 17.99
CA VAL A 88 1.70 -11.20 17.75
C VAL A 88 0.45 -11.32 18.62
N GLU A 89 0.52 -10.89 19.88
CA GLU A 89 -0.62 -10.93 20.80
C GLU A 89 -1.80 -10.06 20.34
N LEU A 90 -1.54 -9.04 19.51
CA LEU A 90 -2.59 -8.18 18.91
C LEU A 90 -3.25 -8.81 17.66
N THR A 91 -2.78 -9.94 17.17
CA THR A 91 -3.31 -10.55 15.94
C THR A 91 -4.59 -11.34 16.19
N THR A 92 -5.53 -11.22 15.25
CA THR A 92 -6.77 -11.99 15.22
C THR A 92 -7.06 -12.45 13.78
N PRO A 93 -7.02 -13.76 13.48
CA PRO A 93 -6.72 -14.87 14.38
C PRO A 93 -5.27 -14.85 14.89
N THR A 94 -5.02 -15.51 16.02
CA THR A 94 -3.65 -15.65 16.55
C THR A 94 -2.78 -16.37 15.53
N VAL A 95 -1.75 -15.69 15.04
CA VAL A 95 -0.77 -16.29 14.13
C VAL A 95 0.39 -16.90 14.91
N ASP A 96 0.99 -17.96 14.34
CA ASP A 96 2.27 -18.45 14.84
C ASP A 96 3.28 -17.30 14.82
N THR A 97 4.00 -17.09 15.92
CA THR A 97 5.11 -16.13 16.00
C THR A 97 6.05 -16.31 14.80
N ASN A 98 6.23 -17.54 14.30
CA ASN A 98 7.04 -17.88 13.14
C ASN A 98 6.50 -17.36 11.79
N LEU A 99 5.21 -17.04 11.66
CA LEU A 99 4.63 -16.45 10.45
C LEU A 99 4.99 -14.97 10.29
N LEU A 100 4.96 -14.18 11.38
CA LEU A 100 5.53 -12.82 11.38
C LEU A 100 7.06 -12.81 11.24
N ARG A 101 7.68 -13.99 11.37
CA ARG A 101 9.12 -14.26 11.29
C ARG A 101 9.61 -14.90 9.99
N MET A 102 8.70 -15.37 9.12
CA MET A 102 8.88 -16.52 8.21
C MET A 102 10.31 -17.06 7.96
N SER A 103 10.58 -18.17 8.64
CA SER A 103 11.28 -19.40 8.22
C SER A 103 12.04 -19.41 6.88
N SER A 104 13.37 -19.44 6.98
CA SER A 104 14.18 -20.51 6.37
C SER A 104 14.55 -21.51 7.46
N LYS A 105 13.62 -22.37 7.88
CA LYS A 105 14.01 -23.71 8.34
C LYS A 105 14.11 -24.61 7.12
N SER A 106 15.15 -24.39 6.30
CA SER A 106 15.81 -25.55 5.70
C SER A 106 16.62 -26.18 6.82
N ALA A 107 16.25 -27.41 7.19
CA ALA A 107 16.98 -28.18 8.16
C ALA A 107 18.40 -28.45 7.63
N VAL A 108 19.35 -27.62 8.02
CA VAL A 108 20.77 -28.00 8.06
C VAL A 108 21.25 -27.66 9.46
N ALA A 109 21.24 -28.67 10.31
CA ALA A 109 21.96 -28.65 11.56
C ALA A 109 23.46 -28.58 11.25
N VAL A 110 24.03 -27.38 11.33
CA VAL A 110 25.45 -27.18 11.58
C VAL A 110 25.53 -26.10 12.66
N GLY A 111 26.20 -26.43 13.76
CA GLY A 111 26.10 -25.74 15.05
C GLY A 111 26.32 -24.22 14.98
N GLY A 112 25.35 -23.47 15.50
CA GLY A 112 25.35 -22.02 15.69
C GLY A 112 23.95 -21.60 16.18
N GLY A 113 23.89 -20.73 17.19
CA GLY A 113 22.70 -20.45 18.01
C GLY A 113 21.39 -20.09 17.30
N LEU A 114 20.28 -20.58 17.87
CA LEU A 114 18.88 -20.36 17.48
C LEU A 114 18.36 -18.95 17.86
N THR A 115 18.97 -17.88 17.35
CA THR A 115 18.54 -16.49 17.66
C THR A 115 18.36 -15.59 16.43
N GLU A 116 18.25 -16.13 15.22
CA GLU A 116 18.05 -15.32 14.02
C GLU A 116 16.78 -15.71 13.27
N GLY A 117 15.74 -14.91 13.46
CA GLY A 117 14.53 -15.04 12.65
C GLY A 117 13.33 -14.39 13.27
N ILE A 118 13.48 -13.21 13.89
CA ILE A 118 12.42 -12.59 14.70
C ILE A 118 11.73 -11.40 13.99
N GLY A 119 12.30 -10.84 12.92
CA GLY A 119 11.82 -9.56 12.36
C GLY A 119 11.90 -9.38 10.85
N ARG A 120 11.93 -10.43 10.00
CA ARG A 120 12.18 -10.24 8.56
C ARG A 120 11.07 -9.48 7.83
N LEU A 121 9.80 -9.76 8.12
CA LEU A 121 8.67 -9.06 7.50
C LEU A 121 8.54 -7.63 8.05
N PHE A 122 8.65 -7.45 9.36
CA PHE A 122 8.61 -6.12 9.95
C PHE A 122 9.85 -5.26 9.63
N ARG A 123 11.03 -5.86 9.40
CA ARG A 123 12.22 -5.18 8.86
C ARG A 123 12.02 -4.78 7.40
N LEU A 124 11.35 -5.63 6.61
CA LEU A 124 10.95 -5.24 5.27
C LEU A 124 9.99 -4.05 5.33
N LEU A 125 8.96 -4.10 6.19
CA LEU A 125 8.06 -2.97 6.42
C LEU A 125 8.81 -1.73 6.92
N ALA A 126 9.85 -1.90 7.74
CA ALA A 126 10.70 -0.80 8.20
C ALA A 126 11.52 -0.18 7.08
N ALA A 127 12.09 -1.00 6.19
CA ALA A 127 12.84 -0.53 5.02
C ALA A 127 11.97 0.31 4.06
N PHE A 128 10.66 0.06 4.04
CA PHE A 128 9.68 0.81 3.23
C PHE A 128 8.98 1.93 4.01
N ASN A 129 9.48 2.28 5.20
CA ASN A 129 8.91 3.31 6.07
C ASN A 129 7.42 3.10 6.38
N VAL A 130 6.99 1.83 6.43
CA VAL A 130 5.66 1.48 6.94
C VAL A 130 5.71 1.51 8.46
N VAL A 131 6.70 0.85 9.07
CA VAL A 131 6.99 0.91 10.51
C VAL A 131 8.39 1.47 10.72
N GLU A 132 8.76 1.77 11.96
CA GLU A 132 10.11 2.18 12.33
C GLU A 132 10.71 1.17 13.31
N GLU A 133 11.87 0.58 12.99
CA GLU A 133 12.60 -0.29 13.92
C GLU A 133 13.45 0.60 14.85
N ARG A 134 13.14 0.58 16.15
CA ARG A 134 13.83 1.40 17.18
C ARG A 134 14.96 0.67 17.87
N ALA A 135 14.81 -0.64 18.00
CA ALA A 135 15.78 -1.56 18.54
C ALA A 135 15.50 -2.95 17.98
N GLU A 136 16.41 -3.90 18.22
CA GLU A 136 16.24 -5.27 17.75
C GLU A 136 14.89 -5.85 18.19
N GLY A 137 14.03 -6.13 17.19
CA GLY A 137 12.71 -6.73 17.42
C GLY A 137 11.67 -5.79 18.04
N LYS A 138 11.92 -4.47 18.06
CA LYS A 138 11.01 -3.44 18.54
C LYS A 138 10.65 -2.44 17.44
N PHE A 139 9.36 -2.28 17.21
CA PHE A 139 8.82 -1.48 16.12
C PHE A 139 7.86 -0.41 16.63
N LYS A 140 7.79 0.71 15.92
CA LYS A 140 6.86 1.81 16.17
C LYS A 140 6.06 2.11 14.89
N PRO A 141 4.76 2.46 14.97
CA PRO A 141 4.00 2.86 13.79
C PRO A 141 4.48 4.19 13.23
N THR A 142 4.48 4.32 11.90
CA THR A 142 4.62 5.61 11.20
C THR A 142 3.24 6.23 10.96
N PRO A 143 3.14 7.49 10.47
CA PRO A 143 1.85 8.05 10.05
C PRO A 143 1.11 7.17 9.04
N PHE A 144 1.83 6.43 8.18
CA PHE A 144 1.21 5.51 7.23
C PHE A 144 0.58 4.31 7.95
N SER A 145 1.29 3.65 8.88
CA SER A 145 0.70 2.56 9.68
C SER A 145 -0.49 2.99 10.51
N TYR A 146 -0.44 4.17 11.11
CA TYR A 146 -1.60 4.73 11.84
C TYR A 146 -2.80 4.92 10.91
N ALA A 147 -2.57 5.43 9.69
CA ALA A 147 -3.65 5.57 8.72
C ALA A 147 -4.24 4.21 8.30
N ILE A 148 -3.45 3.14 8.20
CA ILE A 148 -4.00 1.80 7.93
C ILE A 148 -4.90 1.32 9.09
N GLY A 149 -4.54 1.62 10.34
CA GLY A 149 -5.35 1.22 11.50
C GLY A 149 -6.61 2.07 11.71
N ASP A 150 -6.56 3.35 11.32
CA ASP A 150 -7.66 4.30 11.46
C ASP A 150 -8.70 4.19 10.34
N ASP A 151 -9.89 3.71 10.71
CA ASP A 151 -11.04 3.49 9.82
C ASP A 151 -11.55 4.78 9.13
N SER A 152 -11.23 5.96 9.68
CA SER A 152 -11.64 7.25 9.12
C SER A 152 -10.84 7.64 7.89
N THR A 153 -9.58 7.21 7.78
CA THR A 153 -8.69 7.60 6.67
C THR A 153 -8.94 6.81 5.39
N LYS A 154 -9.59 5.65 5.49
CA LYS A 154 -9.86 4.70 4.39
C LYS A 154 -8.61 4.19 3.65
N VAL A 155 -7.40 4.38 4.20
CA VAL A 155 -6.16 3.85 3.60
C VAL A 155 -6.20 2.32 3.53
N ARG A 156 -6.68 1.65 4.58
CA ARG A 156 -6.86 0.19 4.59
C ARG A 156 -7.79 -0.30 3.49
N ALA A 157 -8.92 0.40 3.29
CA ALA A 157 -9.88 0.05 2.25
C ALA A 157 -9.25 0.15 0.84
N SER A 158 -8.38 1.14 0.61
CA SER A 158 -7.63 1.27 -0.64
C SER A 158 -6.66 0.10 -0.88
N LEU A 159 -5.96 -0.37 0.16
CA LEU A 159 -5.08 -1.54 0.07
C LEU A 159 -5.90 -2.82 -0.20
N GLN A 160 -7.01 -3.01 0.52
CA GLN A 160 -7.90 -4.15 0.31
C GLN A 160 -8.55 -4.14 -1.08
N ALA A 161 -8.96 -2.98 -1.59
CA ALA A 161 -9.48 -2.84 -2.94
C ALA A 161 -8.44 -3.26 -3.99
N ALA A 162 -7.16 -2.92 -3.80
CA ALA A 162 -6.10 -3.39 -4.68
C ALA A 162 -5.97 -4.92 -4.71
N THR A 163 -6.02 -5.56 -3.53
CA THR A 163 -6.00 -7.03 -3.40
C THR A 163 -7.21 -7.68 -4.07
N TYR A 164 -8.41 -7.17 -3.79
CA TYR A 164 -9.66 -7.77 -4.23
C TYR A 164 -9.97 -7.52 -5.70
N GLN A 165 -9.49 -6.40 -6.26
CA GLN A 165 -9.96 -5.92 -7.55
C GLN A 165 -8.86 -5.76 -8.60
N TYR A 166 -7.76 -5.11 -8.25
CA TYR A 166 -6.86 -4.54 -9.25
C TYR A 166 -5.69 -5.45 -9.58
N ILE A 167 -5.08 -6.07 -8.57
CA ILE A 167 -3.81 -6.81 -8.74
C ILE A 167 -4.03 -8.08 -9.56
N ALA A 168 -5.07 -8.87 -9.26
CA ALA A 168 -5.38 -10.09 -10.00
C ALA A 168 -5.72 -9.77 -11.48
N ALA A 169 -6.58 -8.79 -11.71
CA ALA A 169 -6.96 -8.36 -13.05
C ALA A 169 -5.77 -7.79 -13.84
N GLY A 170 -4.91 -6.99 -13.19
CA GLY A 170 -3.69 -6.44 -13.78
C GLY A 170 -2.67 -7.52 -14.14
N HIS A 171 -2.48 -8.51 -13.26
CA HIS A 171 -1.62 -9.66 -13.53
C HIS A 171 -2.13 -10.54 -14.68
N ASN A 172 -3.46 -10.63 -14.85
CA ASN A 172 -4.07 -11.40 -15.93
C ASN A 172 -4.07 -10.67 -17.29
N LEU A 173 -3.96 -9.34 -17.29
CA LEU A 173 -4.09 -8.52 -18.50
C LEU A 173 -3.15 -8.96 -19.67
N PRO A 174 -1.85 -9.26 -19.46
CA PRO A 174 -0.99 -9.69 -20.55
C PRO A 174 -1.44 -11.00 -21.21
N THR A 175 -1.85 -11.98 -20.40
CA THR A 175 -2.35 -13.28 -20.88
C THR A 175 -3.66 -13.12 -21.63
N TYR A 176 -4.57 -12.29 -21.11
CA TYR A 176 -5.85 -11.99 -21.76
C TYR A 176 -5.64 -11.30 -23.11
N LEU A 177 -4.79 -10.27 -23.19
CA LEU A 177 -4.48 -9.59 -24.45
C LEU A 177 -3.80 -10.52 -25.45
N ALA A 178 -2.93 -11.43 -25.02
CA ALA A 178 -2.36 -12.44 -25.91
C ALA A 178 -3.45 -13.31 -26.57
N LYS A 179 -4.49 -13.72 -25.82
CA LYS A 179 -5.63 -14.49 -26.35
C LYS A 179 -6.45 -13.70 -27.37
N THR A 180 -6.62 -12.39 -27.16
CA THR A 180 -7.37 -11.53 -28.08
C THR A 180 -6.52 -11.03 -29.25
N SER A 181 -5.28 -11.51 -29.41
CA SER A 181 -4.32 -10.97 -30.38
C SER A 181 -4.10 -9.46 -30.21
N HIS A 182 -4.10 -8.99 -28.96
CA HIS A 182 -3.93 -7.61 -28.53
C HIS A 182 -4.99 -6.65 -29.08
N LYS A 183 -6.20 -7.15 -29.34
CA LYS A 183 -7.34 -6.31 -29.70
C LYS A 183 -7.92 -5.62 -28.47
N GLU A 184 -8.46 -4.42 -28.70
CA GLU A 184 -9.18 -3.66 -27.68
C GLU A 184 -10.35 -4.49 -27.12
N PRO A 185 -10.42 -4.67 -25.79
CA PRO A 185 -11.55 -5.34 -25.15
C PRO A 185 -12.75 -4.39 -25.11
N THR A 186 -13.80 -4.69 -25.87
CA THR A 186 -15.03 -3.87 -25.92
C THR A 186 -16.22 -4.44 -25.16
N ASP A 187 -16.09 -5.67 -24.64
CA ASP A 187 -17.15 -6.33 -23.88
C ASP A 187 -16.97 -6.07 -22.38
N ILE A 188 -18.00 -5.52 -21.74
CA ILE A 188 -18.01 -5.24 -20.30
C ILE A 188 -18.04 -6.50 -19.44
N ASN A 189 -18.59 -7.60 -19.97
CA ASN A 189 -18.73 -8.88 -19.26
C ASN A 189 -17.54 -9.81 -19.50
N VAL A 190 -16.82 -9.65 -20.61
CA VAL A 190 -15.70 -10.53 -21.01
C VAL A 190 -14.42 -9.72 -21.13
N ASN A 191 -13.65 -9.66 -20.05
CA ASN A 191 -12.41 -8.90 -19.96
C ASN A 191 -11.39 -9.58 -19.03
N ASN A 192 -10.22 -8.93 -18.86
CA ASN A 192 -9.16 -9.43 -18.00
C ASN A 192 -9.58 -9.59 -16.54
N TYR A 193 -10.55 -8.79 -16.07
CA TYR A 193 -11.10 -8.90 -14.72
C TYR A 193 -11.97 -10.15 -14.60
N SER A 194 -12.98 -10.31 -15.44
CA SER A 194 -13.90 -11.45 -15.33
C SER A 194 -13.22 -12.79 -15.58
N GLU A 195 -12.17 -12.84 -16.39
CA GLU A 195 -11.34 -14.04 -16.57
C GLU A 195 -10.47 -14.35 -15.33
N ALA A 196 -10.00 -13.34 -14.60
CA ALA A 196 -9.24 -13.52 -13.37
C ALA A 196 -10.13 -13.84 -12.17
N ASP A 197 -11.41 -13.46 -12.24
CA ASP A 197 -12.38 -13.70 -11.20
C ASP A 197 -12.74 -15.19 -11.09
N LYS A 198 -12.67 -15.74 -9.88
CA LYS A 198 -12.89 -17.18 -9.63
C LYS A 198 -14.29 -17.68 -10.03
N ASP A 199 -15.29 -16.79 -10.06
CA ASP A 199 -16.67 -17.12 -10.41
C ASP A 199 -17.04 -16.61 -11.82
N GLY A 200 -16.07 -16.06 -12.57
CA GLY A 200 -16.30 -15.48 -13.90
C GLY A 200 -17.10 -14.18 -13.90
N LEU A 201 -17.19 -13.48 -12.76
CA LEU A 201 -18.02 -12.28 -12.61
C LEU A 201 -17.30 -11.05 -13.16
N ASP A 202 -18.07 -10.15 -13.77
CA ASP A 202 -17.59 -8.80 -14.04
C ASP A 202 -17.40 -8.02 -12.73
N PHE A 203 -16.81 -6.84 -12.84
CA PHE A 203 -16.44 -6.01 -11.69
C PHE A 203 -17.64 -5.74 -10.76
N PHE A 204 -18.76 -5.27 -11.32
CA PHE A 204 -19.92 -4.90 -10.52
C PHE A 204 -20.69 -6.13 -10.01
N GLY A 205 -20.73 -7.24 -10.76
CA GLY A 205 -21.28 -8.50 -10.30
C GLY A 205 -20.52 -9.05 -9.09
N ARG A 206 -19.18 -8.93 -9.07
CA ARG A 206 -18.37 -9.29 -7.88
C ARG A 206 -18.68 -8.39 -6.69
N LEU A 207 -18.78 -7.07 -6.89
CA LEU A 207 -19.16 -6.13 -5.82
C LEU A 207 -20.53 -6.47 -5.22
N GLN A 208 -21.54 -6.74 -6.05
CA GLN A 208 -22.89 -7.10 -5.58
C GLN A 208 -22.91 -8.42 -4.81
N LYS A 209 -22.07 -9.39 -5.20
CA LYS A 209 -22.03 -10.72 -4.57
C LYS A 209 -21.28 -10.73 -3.23
N SER A 210 -20.35 -9.81 -2.99
CA SER A 210 -19.42 -9.89 -1.87
C SER A 210 -19.33 -8.56 -1.11
N SER A 211 -19.96 -8.51 0.07
CA SER A 211 -19.98 -7.29 0.92
C SER A 211 -18.58 -6.76 1.22
N ALA A 212 -17.61 -7.64 1.53
CA ALA A 212 -16.22 -7.23 1.76
C ALA A 212 -15.58 -6.54 0.55
N TYR A 213 -15.91 -6.98 -0.67
CA TYR A 213 -15.41 -6.37 -1.90
C TYR A 213 -16.06 -5.00 -2.12
N PHE A 214 -17.37 -4.91 -1.87
CA PHE A 214 -18.13 -3.68 -1.93
C PHE A 214 -17.66 -2.63 -0.91
N GLU A 215 -17.45 -3.02 0.34
CA GLU A 215 -17.00 -2.15 1.42
C GLU A 215 -15.59 -1.61 1.14
N ALA A 216 -14.65 -2.48 0.73
CA ALA A 216 -13.30 -2.07 0.38
C ALA A 216 -13.30 -1.08 -0.81
N PHE A 217 -14.09 -1.38 -1.85
CA PHE A 217 -14.21 -0.49 -3.01
C PHE A 217 -14.84 0.86 -2.64
N THR A 218 -15.91 0.86 -1.85
CA THR A 218 -16.59 2.09 -1.42
C THR A 218 -15.66 2.96 -0.58
N GLY A 219 -14.97 2.38 0.40
CA GLY A 219 -13.98 3.11 1.20
C GLY A 219 -12.82 3.64 0.37
N HIS A 220 -12.35 2.87 -0.63
CA HIS A 220 -11.36 3.37 -1.58
C HIS A 220 -11.87 4.59 -2.37
N MET A 221 -13.10 4.55 -2.86
CA MET A 221 -13.71 5.65 -3.60
C MET A 221 -13.93 6.90 -2.73
N GLU A 222 -14.24 6.73 -1.44
CA GLU A 222 -14.30 7.82 -0.46
C GLU A 222 -12.93 8.51 -0.31
N ALA A 223 -11.87 7.74 -0.04
CA ALA A 223 -10.51 8.28 0.06
C ALA A 223 -10.06 8.96 -1.25
N TRP A 224 -10.35 8.33 -2.39
CA TRP A 224 -10.01 8.87 -3.70
C TRP A 224 -10.74 10.17 -4.01
N THR A 225 -12.00 10.29 -3.58
CA THR A 225 -12.79 11.51 -3.75
C THR A 225 -12.26 12.63 -2.86
N ALA A 226 -11.97 12.33 -1.58
CA ALA A 226 -11.39 13.30 -0.66
C ALA A 226 -10.00 13.77 -1.09
N TRP A 227 -9.24 12.93 -1.81
CA TRP A 227 -7.93 13.29 -2.34
C TRP A 227 -7.99 14.23 -3.56
N LYS A 228 -9.12 14.31 -4.26
CA LYS A 228 -9.29 15.18 -5.43
C LYS A 228 -9.76 16.56 -5.00
N THR A 229 -9.25 17.59 -5.69
CA THR A 229 -9.86 18.94 -5.62
C THR A 229 -11.28 18.87 -6.19
N PRO A 230 -12.31 19.28 -5.43
CA PRO A 230 -13.67 19.34 -5.93
C PRO A 230 -13.75 20.22 -7.19
N LEU A 231 -14.47 19.74 -8.21
CA LEU A 231 -14.66 20.51 -9.44
C LEU A 231 -15.24 21.90 -9.15
N THR A 232 -16.10 22.01 -8.13
CA THR A 232 -16.73 23.26 -7.71
C THR A 232 -15.76 24.30 -7.16
N GLU A 233 -14.53 23.93 -6.80
CA GLU A 233 -13.50 24.88 -6.37
C GLU A 233 -12.72 25.48 -7.55
N VAL A 234 -12.72 24.80 -8.70
CA VAL A 234 -11.97 25.21 -9.90
C VAL A 234 -12.88 25.67 -11.05
N TYR A 235 -14.13 25.22 -11.05
CA TYR A 235 -15.12 25.52 -12.07
C TYR A 235 -16.25 26.35 -11.47
N ASP A 236 -16.49 27.52 -12.06
CA ASP A 236 -17.56 28.42 -11.63
C ASP A 236 -18.93 27.84 -11.98
N THR A 237 -19.57 27.22 -10.99
CA THR A 237 -20.90 26.62 -11.14
C THR A 237 -22.01 27.65 -11.28
N THR A 238 -21.76 28.94 -11.02
CA THR A 238 -22.77 29.98 -11.19
C THR A 238 -23.11 30.19 -12.68
N THR A 239 -22.11 30.04 -13.55
CA THR A 239 -22.29 30.10 -15.02
C THR A 239 -23.21 29.01 -15.57
N LEU A 240 -23.35 27.87 -14.88
CA LEU A 240 -24.28 26.80 -15.28
C LEU A 240 -25.76 27.19 -15.04
N LEU A 241 -26.00 28.12 -14.12
CA LEU A 241 -27.33 28.59 -13.76
C LEU A 241 -27.72 29.84 -14.54
N GLU A 242 -26.76 30.55 -15.13
CA GLU A 242 -27.02 31.72 -15.97
C GLU A 242 -27.80 31.34 -17.23
N GLY A 243 -29.03 31.83 -17.34
CA GLY A 243 -29.93 31.54 -18.46
C GLY A 243 -30.65 30.18 -18.37
N ALA A 244 -30.42 29.40 -17.32
CA ALA A 244 -31.18 28.18 -17.06
C ALA A 244 -32.63 28.55 -16.68
N LYS A 245 -33.61 28.01 -17.39
CA LYS A 245 -35.02 28.08 -16.99
C LYS A 245 -35.25 27.05 -15.87
N LEU A 246 -35.08 27.51 -14.63
CA LEU A 246 -35.47 26.76 -13.45
C LEU A 246 -36.98 27.03 -13.26
N GLU A 247 -37.81 26.12 -13.77
CA GLU A 247 -39.24 26.06 -13.45
C GLU A 247 -39.46 25.46 -12.06
#